data_AF-A0A6G3CN01-F1
#
_entry.id   AF-A0A6G3CN01-F1
#
_cell.length_a   1.000
_cell.length_b   1.000
_cell.length_c   1.000
_cell.angle_alpha   90.00
_cell.angle_beta   90.00
_cell.angle_gamma   90.00
#
_symmetry.space_group_name_H-M   'P 1'
#
loop_
_entity.id
_entity.type
_entity.pdbx_description
1 polymer ?
#
loop_
_entity_poly.entity_id
_entity_poly.type
_entity_poly.pdbx_seq_one_letter_code
_entity_poly.pdbx_strand_id
1 'polypeptide(L)'
;MIVGGGHNGLVAAAYLARAGQSVLVLERLGTTGGAAISTRPFAGVDARLSRYSYLVSLLPDKIVRDLGLDFAVRKRTVSSYTPAVRDGRP
;
A
#
# COMPACT_ATOMS: atom_id res chain seq x y z
N MET A 1 0.54 16.28 -14.36
CA MET A 1 -0.44 16.16 -13.27
C MET A 1 -0.77 14.70 -13.06
N ILE A 2 -0.90 14.26 -11.81
CA ILE A 2 -1.26 12.90 -11.42
C ILE A 2 -2.50 12.97 -10.51
N VAL A 3 -3.48 12.11 -10.76
CA VAL A 3 -4.70 11.99 -9.95
C VAL A 3 -4.63 10.68 -9.17
N GLY A 4 -4.70 10.77 -7.85
CA GLY A 4 -4.52 9.68 -6.89
C GLY A 4 -3.14 9.72 -6.22
N GLY A 5 -3.12 9.88 -4.90
CA GLY A 5 -1.94 9.85 -4.03
C GLY A 5 -1.63 8.46 -3.48
N GLY A 6 -1.97 7.38 -4.20
CA GLY A 6 -1.57 6.01 -3.87
C GLY A 6 -0.12 5.70 -4.25
N HIS A 7 0.37 4.52 -3.86
CA HIS A 7 1.78 4.12 -4.11
C HIS A 7 2.18 4.25 -5.59
N ASN A 8 1.32 3.85 -6.54
CA ASN A 8 1.61 3.99 -7.97
C ASN A 8 1.72 5.46 -8.40
N GLY A 9 0.82 6.31 -7.94
CA GLY A 9 0.83 7.74 -8.25
C GLY A 9 2.06 8.44 -7.68
N LEU A 10 2.45 8.09 -6.45
CA LEU A 10 3.65 8.63 -5.81
C LEU A 10 4.95 8.17 -6.49
N VAL A 11 5.04 6.89 -6.90
CA VAL A 11 6.18 6.38 -7.67
C VAL A 11 6.31 7.12 -9.00
N ALA A 12 5.20 7.25 -9.75
CA ALA A 12 5.20 7.99 -11.01
C ALA A 12 5.59 9.46 -10.82
N ALA A 13 5.06 10.12 -9.78
CA ALA A 13 5.40 11.49 -9.43
C ALA A 13 6.89 11.65 -9.15
N ALA A 14 7.47 10.73 -8.36
CA ALA A 14 8.88 10.77 -7.99
C ALA A 14 9.80 10.62 -9.21
N TYR A 15 9.49 9.70 -10.14
CA TYR A 15 10.28 9.55 -11.36
C TYR A 15 10.19 10.78 -12.28
N LEU A 16 9.01 11.35 -12.45
CA LEU A 16 8.83 12.58 -13.24
C LEU A 16 9.56 13.77 -12.62
N ALA A 17 9.49 13.93 -11.30
CA ALA A 17 10.21 14.98 -10.58
C ALA A 17 11.74 14.82 -10.72
N ARG A 18 12.27 13.58 -10.63
CA ARG A 18 13.68 13.29 -10.89
C ARG A 18 14.11 13.58 -12.33
N ALA A 19 13.19 13.52 -13.28
CA ALA A 19 13.42 13.94 -14.66
C ALA A 19 13.31 15.46 -14.87
N GLY A 20 13.22 16.26 -13.79
CA GLY A 20 13.16 17.72 -13.83
C GLY A 20 11.76 18.30 -14.09
N GLN A 21 10.71 17.49 -14.05
CA GLN A 21 9.34 17.96 -14.29
C GLN A 21 8.70 18.49 -13.01
N SER A 22 7.93 19.58 -13.13
CA SER A 22 7.01 19.99 -12.06
C SER A 22 5.76 19.11 -12.08
N VAL A 23 5.46 18.45 -10.97
CA VAL A 23 4.37 17.47 -10.88
C VAL A 23 3.38 17.85 -9.79
N LEU A 24 2.15 18.17 -10.19
CA LEU A 24 1.01 18.28 -9.28
C LEU A 24 0.38 16.90 -9.04
N VAL A 25 0.25 16.50 -7.78
CA VAL A 25 -0.46 15.28 -7.34
C VAL A 25 -1.74 15.69 -6.61
N LEU A 26 -2.88 15.17 -7.06
CA LEU A 26 -4.19 15.42 -6.45
C LEU A 26 -4.70 14.15 -5.78
N GLU A 27 -5.00 14.21 -4.48
CA GLU A 27 -5.58 13.11 -3.70
C GLU A 27 -6.87 13.58 -3.04
N ARG A 28 -7.88 12.70 -3.00
CA ARG A 28 -9.18 12.98 -2.39
C ARG A 28 -9.13 12.93 -0.86
N LEU A 29 -8.30 12.03 -0.30
CA LEU A 29 -8.13 11.86 1.13
C LEU A 29 -7.21 12.95 1.71
N GLY A 30 -7.33 13.20 3.02
CA GLY A 30 -6.45 14.12 3.75
C GLY A 30 -5.00 13.62 3.90
N THR A 31 -4.70 12.42 3.42
CA THR A 31 -3.37 11.79 3.51
C THR A 31 -3.07 11.00 2.24
N THR A 32 -1.81 11.00 1.81
CA THR A 32 -1.31 10.12 0.74
C THR A 32 -1.01 8.71 1.24
N GLY A 33 -0.94 7.74 0.32
CA GLY A 33 -0.62 6.33 0.57
C GLY A 33 -1.60 5.36 -0.08
N GLY A 34 -2.81 5.82 -0.44
CA GLY A 34 -3.83 5.02 -1.15
C GLY A 34 -4.11 3.67 -0.46
N ALA A 35 -4.02 2.58 -1.21
CA ALA A 35 -4.21 1.21 -0.73
C ALA A 35 -3.15 0.76 0.31
N ALA A 36 -2.00 1.43 0.39
CA ALA A 36 -0.93 1.10 1.33
C ALA A 36 -1.20 1.63 2.76
N ILE A 37 -2.24 2.44 2.95
CA ILE A 37 -2.61 2.94 4.28
C ILE A 37 -3.39 1.86 5.03
N SER A 38 -2.86 1.46 6.20
CA SER A 38 -3.61 0.65 7.16
C SER A 38 -4.65 1.53 7.84
N THR A 39 -5.92 1.25 7.59
CA THR A 39 -7.02 1.92 8.30
C THR A 39 -7.58 0.99 9.36
N ARG A 40 -8.27 1.53 10.36
CA ARG A 40 -9.15 0.77 11.25
C ARG A 40 -10.56 0.82 10.66
N PRO A 41 -10.96 -0.12 9.79
CA PRO A 41 -12.27 -0.05 9.14
C PRO A 41 -13.43 -0.38 10.07
N PHE A 42 -13.15 -0.93 11.26
CA PHE A 42 -14.16 -1.36 12.23
C PHE A 42 -14.02 -0.56 13.53
N ALA A 43 -15.03 0.22 13.88
CA ALA A 43 -15.09 0.89 15.18
C ALA A 43 -15.18 -0.16 16.30
N GLY A 44 -14.33 -0.05 17.32
CA GLY A 44 -14.32 -0.98 18.46
C GLY A 44 -13.51 -2.27 18.27
N VAL A 45 -12.94 -2.52 17.09
CA VAL A 45 -12.04 -3.66 16.84
C VAL A 45 -10.65 -3.11 16.48
N ASP A 46 -9.62 -3.49 17.23
CA ASP A 46 -8.23 -3.13 16.89
C ASP A 46 -7.67 -4.01 15.76
N ALA A 47 -8.37 -3.98 14.63
CA ALA A 47 -7.96 -4.62 13.39
C ALA A 47 -7.39 -3.55 12.44
N ARG A 48 -6.09 -3.65 12.16
CA ARG A 48 -5.44 -2.85 11.11
C ARG A 48 -5.55 -3.62 9.80
N LEU A 49 -6.46 -3.20 8.94
CA LEU A 49 -6.61 -3.80 7.62
C LEU A 49 -5.99 -2.87 6.58
N SER A 50 -5.06 -3.41 5.80
CA SER A 50 -4.64 -2.77 4.56
C SER A 50 -5.73 -3.00 3.51
N ARG A 51 -6.28 -1.92 2.96
CA ARG A 51 -7.22 -2.02 1.84
C ARG A 51 -6.47 -2.59 0.64
N TYR A 52 -6.65 -3.89 0.35
CA TYR A 52 -6.21 -4.55 -0.88
C TYR A 52 -4.69 -4.63 -1.16
N SER A 53 -3.79 -4.40 -0.19
CA SER A 53 -2.34 -4.64 -0.38
C SER A 53 -1.99 -6.09 -0.76
N TYR A 54 -2.86 -7.06 -0.48
CA TYR A 54 -2.60 -8.47 -0.77
C TYR A 54 -2.68 -8.80 -2.27
N LEU A 55 -3.34 -7.96 -3.09
CA LEU A 55 -3.48 -8.18 -4.54
C LEU A 55 -2.46 -7.40 -5.37
N VAL A 56 -1.80 -6.41 -4.77
CA VAL A 56 -0.95 -5.47 -5.51
C VAL A 56 0.50 -5.73 -5.13
N SER A 57 1.14 -6.49 -6.02
CA SER A 57 2.55 -6.87 -6.13
C SER A 57 3.55 -6.18 -5.21
N LEU A 58 4.51 -6.98 -4.73
CA LEU A 58 5.79 -6.54 -4.17
C LEU A 58 6.35 -5.34 -4.95
N LEU A 59 6.77 -4.31 -4.23
CA LEU A 59 7.45 -3.16 -4.81
C LEU A 59 8.77 -3.64 -5.44
N PRO A 60 9.01 -3.44 -6.75
CA PRO A 60 10.23 -3.91 -7.40
C PRO A 60 11.50 -3.31 -6.77
N ASP A 61 12.54 -4.11 -6.58
CA ASP A 61 13.83 -3.67 -6.03
C ASP A 61 14.45 -2.50 -6.79
N LYS A 62 14.19 -2.43 -8.10
CA LYS A 62 14.63 -1.29 -8.92
C LYS A 62 14.07 0.03 -8.40
N ILE A 63 12.77 0.06 -8.05
CA ILE A 63 12.12 1.27 -7.55
C ILE A 63 12.65 1.63 -6.16
N VAL A 64 12.86 0.62 -5.31
CA VAL A 64 13.49 0.81 -3.99
C VAL A 64 14.86 1.47 -4.12
N ARG A 65 15.70 0.97 -5.03
CA ARG A 65 17.03 1.54 -5.30
C ARG A 65 16.97 2.93 -5.92
N ASP A 66 16.19 3.09 -7.00
CA ASP A 66 16.13 4.34 -7.76
C ASP A 66 15.60 5.51 -6.91
N LEU A 67 14.71 5.23 -5.95
CA LEU A 67 14.11 6.21 -5.07
C LEU A 67 14.75 6.24 -3.66
N GLY A 68 15.78 5.44 -3.40
CA GLY A 68 16.51 5.43 -2.13
C GLY A 68 15.64 5.07 -0.92
N LEU A 69 14.69 4.15 -1.07
CA LEU A 69 13.71 3.81 -0.03
C LEU A 69 14.31 2.86 1.01
N ASP A 70 14.13 3.17 2.29
CA ASP A 70 14.35 2.21 3.38
C ASP A 70 13.14 1.27 3.46
N PHE A 71 13.24 0.13 2.77
CA PHE A 71 12.16 -0.85 2.62
C PHE A 71 12.57 -2.20 3.18
N ALA A 72 11.75 -2.72 4.10
CA ALA A 72 11.94 -4.04 4.67
C ALA A 72 10.64 -4.84 4.67
N VAL A 73 10.68 -6.04 4.08
CA VAL A 73 9.55 -6.96 4.09
C VAL A 73 9.45 -7.64 5.46
N ARG A 74 8.25 -7.71 6.02
CA ARG A 74 7.97 -8.49 7.25
C ARG A 74 7.26 -9.78 6.87
N LYS A 75 7.82 -10.92 7.29
CA LYS A 75 7.16 -12.21 7.17
C LYS A 75 5.99 -12.27 8.15
N ARG A 76 4.88 -12.85 7.71
CA ARG A 76 3.68 -13.09 8.52
C ARG A 76 3.52 -14.59 8.71
N THR A 77 3.21 -15.02 9.93
CA THR A 77 3.05 -16.44 10.31
C THR A 77 1.88 -17.09 9.58
N VAL A 78 0.84 -16.31 9.29
CA VAL A 78 -0.34 -16.74 8.54
C VAL A 78 -0.40 -15.91 7.26
N SER A 79 -0.22 -16.55 6.10
CA SER A 79 -0.30 -15.86 4.80
C SER A 79 -1.76 -15.67 4.35
N SER A 80 -2.58 -16.69 4.59
CA SER A 80 -4.02 -16.70 4.41
C SER A 80 -4.66 -17.57 5.49
N TYR A 81 -5.81 -17.14 5.98
CA TYR A 81 -6.70 -17.99 6.77
C TYR A 81 -7.97 -18.16 5.95
N THR A 82 -8.11 -19.33 5.34
CA THR A 82 -9.37 -19.73 4.72
C THR A 82 -10.22 -20.32 5.84
N PRO A 83 -11.39 -19.75 6.16
CA PRO A 83 -12.30 -20.36 7.12
C PRO A 83 -12.69 -21.74 6.57
N ALA A 84 -12.17 -22.78 7.20
CA ALA A 84 -12.57 -24.15 6.96
C ALA A 84 -13.27 -24.60 8.23
N VAL A 85 -14.55 -24.95 8.14
CA VAL A 85 -15.29 -25.56 9.25
C VAL A 85 -14.48 -26.76 9.74
N ARG A 86 -14.03 -26.73 11.00
CA ARG A 86 -13.45 -27.90 11.68
C ARG A 86 -14.46 -28.36 12.73
N ASP A 87 -14.89 -29.61 12.61
CA ASP A 87 -15.74 -30.28 13.59
C ASP A 87 -17.05 -29.52 13.93
N GLY A 88 -17.69 -28.92 12.92
CA GLY A 88 -19.02 -28.32 13.05
C GLY A 88 -19.07 -27.01 13.85
N ARG A 89 -17.92 -26.40 14.14
CA ARG A 89 -17.84 -25.08 14.76
C ARG A 89 -17.01 -24.14 13.87
N PRO A 90 -17.45 -22.87 13.71
CA PRO A 90 -16.69 -21.88 12.95
C PRO A 90 -15.30 -21.64 13.56
#